data_AF-A0A5J4R828-F1
#
_entry.id   AF-A0A5J4R828-F1
#
_cell.length_a   1.000
_cell.length_b   1.000
_cell.length_c   1.000
_cell.angle_alpha   90.00
_cell.angle_beta   90.00
_cell.angle_gamma   90.00
#
_symmetry.space_group_name_H-M   'P 1'
#
loop_
_entity.id
_entity.type
_entity.pdbx_description
1 polymer ?
#
loop_
_entity_poly.entity_id
_entity_poly.type
_entity_poly.pdbx_seq_one_letter_code
_entity_poly.pdbx_strand_id
1 'polypeptide(L)'
;MGSQCRQFKIAKKATLAVSREFFQQGDLERMGKMAVSKFMDRTTANDKEIANSQIGFIDFLLGPLIDAVSPHINADLRVKTELNHNRSAWRRIALGCEPDDEEDISDVEGSNEVFNPIRDGDADKSKYQFLGERFDELMSADLGEILNAIDVAFGKQEGKSE
;
A
#
# COMPACT_ATOMS: atom_id res chain seq x y z
N MET A 1 -2.78 -0.10 -2.68
CA MET A 1 -3.37 0.24 -1.36
C MET A 1 -4.18 -0.92 -0.77
N GLY A 2 -5.14 -1.52 -1.49
CA GLY A 2 -5.97 -2.61 -0.94
C GLY A 2 -5.22 -3.86 -0.42
N SER A 3 -4.02 -4.16 -0.93
CA SER A 3 -3.19 -5.27 -0.44
C SER A 3 -2.72 -5.09 1.01
N GLN A 4 -2.56 -3.86 1.49
CA GLN A 4 -2.11 -3.54 2.85
C GLN A 4 -3.21 -3.68 3.90
N CYS A 5 -4.46 -3.86 3.47
CA CYS A 5 -5.61 -4.14 4.34
C CYS A 5 -6.01 -5.62 4.33
N ARG A 6 -5.14 -6.49 3.80
CA ARG A 6 -5.30 -7.95 3.82
C ARG A 6 -4.27 -8.57 4.77
N GLN A 7 -4.44 -9.84 5.08
CA GLN A 7 -3.52 -10.61 5.93
C GLN A 7 -2.04 -10.34 5.64
N PHE A 8 -1.23 -10.33 6.69
CA PHE A 8 0.16 -9.88 6.64
C PHE A 8 1.00 -10.57 5.56
N LYS A 9 0.81 -11.87 5.33
CA LYS A 9 1.50 -12.62 4.26
C LYS A 9 1.29 -11.98 2.88
N ILE A 10 0.06 -11.56 2.59
CA ILE A 10 -0.30 -10.91 1.31
C ILE A 10 0.29 -9.50 1.27
N ALA A 11 0.12 -8.73 2.35
CA ALA A 11 0.65 -7.38 2.45
C ALA A 11 2.18 -7.35 2.27
N LYS A 12 2.90 -8.24 2.98
CA LYS A 12 4.35 -8.44 2.88
C LYS A 12 4.79 -8.81 1.47
N LYS A 13 4.12 -9.77 0.83
CA LYS A 13 4.42 -10.15 -0.57
C LYS A 13 4.28 -8.96 -1.52
N ALA A 14 3.22 -8.16 -1.37
CA ALA A 14 3.01 -6.97 -2.18
C ALA A 14 4.07 -5.89 -1.92
N THR A 15 4.39 -5.62 -0.65
CA THR A 15 5.47 -4.69 -0.27
C THR A 15 6.80 -5.08 -0.90
N LEU A 16 7.20 -6.36 -0.79
CA LEU A 16 8.45 -6.82 -1.37
C LEU A 16 8.46 -6.74 -2.91
N ALA A 17 7.30 -6.87 -3.56
CA ALA A 17 7.20 -6.65 -5.00
C ALA A 17 7.43 -5.18 -5.38
N VAL A 18 6.81 -4.24 -4.66
CA VAL A 18 7.02 -2.80 -4.85
C VAL A 18 8.47 -2.40 -4.57
N SER A 19 9.06 -2.91 -3.49
CA SER A 19 10.48 -2.65 -3.19
C SER A 19 11.39 -3.10 -4.32
N ARG A 20 11.12 -4.25 -4.95
CA ARG A 20 11.90 -4.72 -6.11
C ARG A 20 11.81 -3.75 -7.30
N GLU A 21 10.62 -3.23 -7.58
CA GLU A 21 10.43 -2.23 -8.64
C GLU A 21 11.17 -0.93 -8.34
N PHE A 22 11.10 -0.44 -7.10
CA PHE A 22 11.87 0.73 -6.66
C PHE A 22 13.37 0.52 -6.81
N PHE A 23 13.88 -0.67 -6.50
CA PHE A 23 15.29 -0.97 -6.69
C PHE A 23 15.70 -1.02 -8.16
N GLN A 24 14.83 -1.51 -9.05
CA GLN A 24 15.08 -1.46 -10.48
C GLN A 24 15.14 -0.01 -10.98
N GLN A 25 14.23 0.84 -10.52
CA GLN A 25 14.29 2.27 -10.82
C GLN A 25 15.58 2.91 -10.31
N GLY A 26 15.98 2.64 -9.05
CA GLY A 26 17.21 3.20 -8.48
C GLY A 26 18.48 2.76 -9.22
N ASP A 27 18.48 1.54 -9.79
CA ASP A 27 19.58 1.10 -10.63
C ASP A 27 19.64 1.87 -11.96
N LEU A 28 18.48 2.16 -12.57
CA LEU A 28 18.40 3.01 -13.75
C LEU A 28 18.87 4.45 -13.45
N GLU A 29 18.47 5.01 -12.30
CA GLU A 29 18.94 6.32 -11.83
C GLU A 29 20.47 6.34 -11.70
N ARG A 30 21.06 5.30 -11.08
CA ARG A 30 22.51 5.15 -10.93
C ARG A 30 23.23 5.05 -12.28
N MET A 31 22.70 4.25 -13.22
CA MET A 31 23.25 4.14 -14.57
C MET A 31 23.19 5.47 -15.33
N GLY A 32 22.11 6.24 -15.13
CA GLY A 32 21.94 7.59 -15.66
C GLY A 32 22.77 8.67 -14.98
N LYS A 33 23.62 8.32 -13.99
CA LYS A 33 24.40 9.26 -13.15
C LYS A 33 23.51 10.27 -12.41
N MET A 34 22.28 9.89 -12.11
CA MET A 34 21.37 10.66 -11.26
C MET A 34 21.55 10.24 -9.80
N ALA A 35 21.22 11.14 -8.88
CA ALA A 35 21.15 10.79 -7.47
C ALA A 35 20.04 9.76 -7.26
N VAL A 36 20.35 8.63 -6.61
CA VAL A 36 19.38 7.57 -6.35
C VAL A 36 18.45 7.97 -5.21
N SER A 37 17.15 7.84 -5.42
CA SER A 37 16.15 8.16 -4.39
C SER A 37 16.28 7.22 -3.18
N LYS A 38 16.04 7.74 -1.96
CA LYS A 38 16.26 7.02 -0.68
C LYS A 38 15.71 5.60 -0.63
N PHE A 39 14.47 5.39 -1.07
CA PHE A 39 13.81 4.07 -1.03
C PHE A 39 14.11 3.18 -2.24
N MET A 40 14.83 3.72 -3.22
CA MET A 40 15.19 3.05 -4.47
C MET A 40 16.61 2.48 -4.41
N ASP A 41 17.40 2.80 -3.38
CA ASP A 41 18.74 2.25 -3.23
C ASP A 41 18.75 0.90 -2.47
N ARG A 42 18.87 -0.19 -3.25
CA ARG A 42 19.00 -1.55 -2.72
C ARG A 42 20.24 -1.78 -1.84
N THR A 43 21.28 -0.96 -1.95
CA THR A 43 22.52 -1.13 -1.17
C THR A 43 22.34 -0.69 0.29
N THR A 44 21.38 0.20 0.52
CA THR A 44 21.01 0.66 1.87
C THR A 44 19.74 -0.01 2.40
N ALA A 45 19.01 -0.73 1.54
CA ALA A 45 17.78 -1.41 1.92
C ALA A 45 18.08 -2.65 2.76
N ASN A 46 17.41 -2.74 3.92
CA ASN A 46 17.34 -3.93 4.74
C ASN A 46 15.91 -4.10 5.26
N ASP A 47 15.61 -5.26 5.87
CA ASP A 47 14.26 -5.57 6.34
C ASP A 47 13.73 -4.55 7.35
N LYS A 48 14.62 -3.98 8.18
CA LYS A 48 14.26 -2.93 9.14
C LYS A 48 13.89 -1.61 8.45
N GLU A 49 14.62 -1.20 7.43
CA GLU A 49 14.31 0.00 6.63
C GLU A 49 13.00 -0.17 5.86
N ILE A 50 12.77 -1.34 5.26
CA ILE A 50 11.49 -1.65 4.59
C ILE A 50 10.35 -1.60 5.61
N ALA A 51 10.52 -2.23 6.78
CA ALA A 51 9.52 -2.22 7.83
C ALA A 51 9.20 -0.80 8.34
N ASN A 52 10.23 0.01 8.61
CA ASN A 52 10.06 1.41 9.01
C ASN A 52 9.32 2.23 7.94
N SER A 53 9.64 2.02 6.66
CA SER A 53 8.94 2.65 5.55
C SER A 53 7.47 2.24 5.52
N GLN A 54 7.13 0.96 5.72
CA GLN A 54 5.74 0.50 5.77
C GLN A 54 4.98 1.05 6.97
N ILE A 55 5.60 1.15 8.15
CA ILE A 55 4.99 1.77 9.33
C ILE A 55 4.65 3.24 9.03
N GLY A 56 5.62 3.98 8.47
CA GLY A 56 5.39 5.37 8.07
C GLY A 56 4.29 5.52 7.02
N PHE A 57 4.26 4.62 6.03
CA PHE A 57 3.21 4.60 5.01
C PHE A 57 1.82 4.34 5.61
N ILE A 58 1.72 3.43 6.58
CA ILE A 58 0.47 3.16 7.29
C ILE A 58 0.07 4.37 8.15
N ASP A 59 0.98 4.93 8.93
CA ASP A 59 0.69 6.00 9.89
C ASP A 59 0.34 7.32 9.22
N PHE A 60 1.04 7.67 8.14
CA PHE A 60 0.92 9.00 7.54
C PHE A 60 0.09 9.04 6.26
N LEU A 61 -0.17 7.90 5.62
CA LEU A 61 -0.96 7.87 4.39
C LEU A 61 -2.18 6.96 4.51
N LEU A 62 -2.00 5.65 4.70
CA LEU A 62 -3.12 4.71 4.61
C LEU A 62 -4.10 4.82 5.76
N GLY A 63 -3.64 4.97 7.00
CA GLY A 63 -4.49 5.12 8.17
C GLY A 63 -5.44 6.32 8.04
N PRO A 64 -4.90 7.54 7.86
CA PRO A 64 -5.72 8.73 7.63
C PRO A 64 -6.66 8.60 6.44
N LEU A 65 -6.19 8.02 5.33
CA LEU A 65 -7.03 7.79 4.15
C LEU A 65 -8.20 6.86 4.47
N ILE A 66 -7.94 5.70 5.07
CA ILE A 66 -8.97 4.73 5.45
C ILE A 66 -9.96 5.37 6.43
N ASP A 67 -9.50 6.15 7.40
CA ASP A 67 -10.40 6.84 8.34
C ASP A 67 -11.31 7.84 7.63
N ALA A 68 -10.79 8.62 6.69
CA ALA A 68 -11.57 9.59 5.91
C ALA A 68 -12.60 8.91 4.98
N VAL A 69 -12.23 7.83 4.29
CA VAL A 69 -13.13 7.19 3.31
C VAL A 69 -14.08 6.18 3.94
N SER A 70 -13.78 5.63 5.13
CA SER A 70 -14.58 4.58 5.77
C SER A 70 -16.09 4.88 5.85
N PRO A 71 -16.54 6.10 6.21
CA PRO A 71 -17.96 6.43 6.25
C PRO A 71 -18.66 6.37 4.90
N HIS A 72 -17.91 6.57 3.81
CA HIS A 72 -18.46 6.67 2.45
C HIS A 72 -18.48 5.32 1.73
N ILE A 73 -17.52 4.44 2.02
CA ILE A 73 -17.35 3.17 1.29
C ILE A 73 -17.86 1.94 2.03
N ASN A 74 -18.58 2.12 3.15
CA ASN A 74 -18.97 1.05 4.07
C ASN A 74 -17.77 0.13 4.38
N ALA A 75 -16.61 0.72 4.71
CA ALA A 75 -15.42 -0.06 5.01
C ALA A 75 -15.70 -0.92 6.25
N ASP A 76 -15.65 -2.24 6.07
CA ASP A 76 -15.77 -3.20 7.16
C ASP A 76 -14.70 -2.90 8.22
N LEU A 77 -15.07 -2.97 9.51
CA LEU A 77 -14.14 -2.90 10.65
C LEU A 77 -12.94 -3.84 10.46
N ARG A 78 -13.14 -4.95 9.76
CA ARG A 78 -12.07 -5.87 9.36
C ARG A 78 -10.92 -5.18 8.63
N VAL A 79 -11.17 -4.22 7.75
CA VAL A 79 -10.14 -3.47 7.01
C VAL A 79 -9.21 -2.74 7.97
N LYS A 80 -9.78 -2.03 8.96
CA LYS A 80 -9.01 -1.30 9.98
C LYS A 80 -8.26 -2.27 10.90
N THR A 81 -8.88 -3.38 11.28
CA THR A 81 -8.25 -4.41 12.10
C THR A 81 -7.03 -5.01 11.39
N GLU A 82 -7.16 -5.42 10.13
CA GLU A 82 -6.04 -5.97 9.35
C GLU A 82 -4.93 -4.94 9.14
N LEU A 83 -5.27 -3.67 8.90
CA LEU A 83 -4.27 -2.61 8.77
C LEU A 83 -3.46 -2.44 10.07
N ASN A 84 -4.13 -2.48 11.23
CA ASN A 84 -3.48 -2.41 12.55
C ASN A 84 -2.62 -3.65 12.86
N HIS A 85 -3.09 -4.84 12.47
CA HIS A 85 -2.30 -6.07 12.58
C HIS A 85 -1.03 -5.99 11.72
N ASN A 86 -1.16 -5.58 10.46
CA ASN A 86 -0.03 -5.43 9.55
C ASN A 86 0.98 -4.41 10.06
N ARG A 87 0.51 -3.27 10.57
CA ARG A 87 1.37 -2.27 11.21
C ARG A 87 2.16 -2.86 12.37
N SER A 88 1.49 -3.64 13.22
CA SER A 88 2.12 -4.28 14.38
C SER A 88 3.15 -5.33 13.96
N ALA A 89 2.83 -6.13 12.93
CA ALA A 89 3.76 -7.11 12.36
C ALA A 89 5.00 -6.44 11.76
N TRP A 90 4.85 -5.35 11.01
CA TRP A 90 5.98 -4.54 10.54
C TRP A 90 6.80 -3.97 11.69
N ARG A 91 6.16 -3.53 12.78
CA ARG A 91 6.87 -3.04 13.97
C ARG A 91 7.76 -4.11 14.61
N ARG A 92 7.31 -5.36 14.65
CA ARG A 92 8.13 -6.49 15.12
C ARG A 92 9.36 -6.70 14.24
N ILE A 93 9.19 -6.66 12.91
CA ILE A 93 10.32 -6.78 11.97
C ILE A 93 11.30 -5.61 12.15
N ALA A 94 10.81 -4.39 12.34
CA ALA A 94 11.66 -3.22 12.58
C ALA A 94 12.48 -3.33 13.88
N LEU A 95 11.99 -4.10 14.86
CA LEU A 95 12.67 -4.43 16.11
C LEU A 95 13.62 -5.64 15.99
N GLY A 96 13.67 -6.30 14.83
CA GLY A 96 14.49 -7.49 14.60
C GLY A 96 13.89 -8.80 15.10
N CYS A 97 12.58 -8.84 15.36
CA CYS A 97 11.89 -10.11 15.58
C CYS A 97 11.67 -10.82 14.25
N GLU A 98 11.92 -12.13 14.23
CA GLU A 98 11.58 -12.97 13.10
C GLU A 98 10.06 -12.95 12.86
N PRO A 99 9.61 -12.94 11.59
CA PRO A 99 8.21 -13.04 11.27
C PRO A 99 7.69 -14.41 11.73
N ASP A 100 6.57 -14.44 12.46
CA ASP A 100 5.88 -15.70 12.77
C ASP A 100 5.55 -16.39 11.44
N ASP A 101 6.13 -17.57 11.20
CA ASP A 101 5.71 -18.48 10.14
C ASP A 101 4.33 -19.03 10.53
N GLU A 102 3.26 -18.24 10.35
CA GLU A 102 1.91 -18.79 10.41
C GLU A 102 1.79 -19.88 9.33
N GLU A 103 1.43 -21.08 9.80
CA GLU A 103 1.36 -22.34 9.06
C GLU A 103 0.75 -22.22 7.66
N ASP A 104 1.25 -23.07 6.77
CA ASP A 104 0.75 -23.26 5.42
C ASP A 104 -0.78 -23.37 5.41
N ILE A 105 -1.43 -22.41 4.77
CA ILE A 105 -2.76 -22.61 4.22
C ILE A 105 -2.56 -23.51 2.99
N SER A 106 -2.29 -24.79 3.23
CA SER A 106 -2.56 -25.85 2.28
C SER A 106 -4.06 -25.85 2.06
N ASP A 107 -4.51 -25.20 0.98
CA ASP A 107 -5.80 -25.39 0.27
C ASP A 107 -6.29 -24.09 -0.39
N VAL A 108 -5.45 -23.48 -1.23
CA VAL A 108 -5.94 -22.77 -2.41
C VAL A 108 -5.19 -23.31 -3.62
N GLU A 109 -5.47 -24.55 -3.99
CA GLU A 109 -5.29 -24.98 -5.37
C GLU A 109 -6.18 -24.11 -6.26
N GLY A 110 -5.56 -23.35 -7.17
CA GLY A 110 -6.31 -22.61 -8.19
C GLY A 110 -5.79 -21.21 -8.52
N SER A 111 -4.49 -21.04 -8.75
CA SER A 111 -3.96 -20.15 -9.81
C SER A 111 -2.43 -20.09 -9.71
N ASN A 112 -1.76 -21.06 -10.34
CA ASN A 112 -0.42 -20.85 -10.88
C ASN A 112 -0.53 -19.91 -12.09
N GLU A 113 -0.92 -18.67 -11.84
CA GLU A 113 -0.64 -17.59 -12.79
C GLU A 113 0.78 -17.14 -12.47
N VAL A 114 1.75 -17.81 -13.10
CA VAL A 114 3.06 -17.18 -13.36
C VAL A 114 2.72 -15.80 -13.90
N PHE A 115 3.16 -14.75 -13.19
CA PHE A 115 3.01 -13.38 -13.65
C PHE A 115 3.75 -13.26 -14.97
N ASN A 116 3.04 -13.54 -16.06
CA ASN A 116 3.45 -13.22 -17.40
C ASN A 116 3.20 -11.71 -17.53
N PRO A 117 4.21 -10.91 -17.92
CA PRO A 117 3.96 -9.53 -18.26
C PRO A 117 2.84 -9.49 -19.30
N ILE A 118 1.78 -8.74 -18.99
CA ILE A 118 0.65 -8.52 -19.89
C ILE A 118 1.23 -8.01 -21.20
N ARG A 119 1.15 -8.81 -22.27
CA ARG A 119 1.31 -8.31 -23.62
C ARG A 119 0.08 -7.45 -23.89
N ASP A 120 0.25 -6.26 -24.46
CA ASP A 120 -0.75 -5.19 -24.65
C ASP A 120 -2.08 -5.59 -25.33
N GLY A 121 -2.33 -6.87 -25.63
CA GLY A 121 -3.51 -7.37 -26.33
C GLY A 121 -4.51 -8.20 -25.52
N ASP A 122 -4.14 -8.77 -24.35
CA ASP A 122 -4.94 -9.87 -23.73
C ASP A 122 -5.58 -9.51 -22.36
N ALA A 123 -5.78 -8.24 -22.06
CA ALA A 123 -6.53 -7.84 -20.88
C ALA A 123 -8.04 -8.07 -21.12
N ASP A 124 -8.62 -9.11 -20.51
CA ASP A 124 -10.07 -9.22 -20.36
C ASP A 124 -10.58 -8.05 -19.51
N LYS A 125 -11.00 -6.99 -20.20
CA LYS A 125 -11.46 -5.73 -19.62
C LYS A 125 -12.73 -5.92 -18.78
N SER A 126 -13.48 -7.02 -18.96
CA SER A 126 -14.73 -7.24 -18.22
C SER A 126 -14.49 -7.45 -16.72
N LYS A 127 -13.35 -8.05 -16.33
CA LYS A 127 -12.99 -8.29 -14.92
C LYS A 127 -12.72 -6.99 -14.14
N TYR A 128 -12.27 -5.95 -14.85
CA TYR A 128 -11.96 -4.65 -14.28
C TYR A 128 -13.06 -3.62 -14.51
N GLN A 129 -14.13 -3.97 -15.25
CA GLN A 129 -15.29 -3.12 -15.47
C GLN A 129 -15.93 -2.69 -14.14
N PHE A 130 -16.10 -3.63 -13.21
CA PHE A 130 -16.61 -3.37 -11.85
C PHE A 130 -15.70 -2.46 -11.02
N LEU A 131 -14.38 -2.57 -11.21
CA LEU A 131 -13.42 -1.67 -10.58
C LEU A 131 -13.45 -0.27 -11.21
N GLY A 132 -13.67 -0.18 -12.51
CA GLY A 132 -13.86 1.07 -13.24
C GLY A 132 -15.11 1.79 -12.78
N GLU A 133 -16.25 1.09 -12.69
CA GLU A 133 -17.51 1.68 -12.22
C GLU A 133 -17.41 2.21 -10.78
N ARG A 134 -16.73 1.46 -9.89
CA ARG A 134 -16.54 1.90 -8.50
C ARG A 134 -15.48 3.00 -8.35
N PHE A 135 -14.55 3.08 -9.29
CA PHE A 135 -13.59 4.18 -9.38
C PHE A 135 -14.25 5.43 -9.96
N ASP A 136 -15.12 5.29 -10.96
CA ASP A 136 -15.94 6.38 -11.49
C ASP A 136 -16.90 6.90 -10.43
N GLU A 137 -17.50 6.02 -9.61
CA GLU A 137 -18.32 6.41 -8.45
C GLU A 137 -17.49 7.20 -7.42
N LEU A 138 -16.26 6.77 -7.15
CA LEU A 138 -15.31 7.46 -6.27
C LEU A 138 -14.79 8.81 -6.85
N MET A 139 -14.67 8.91 -8.18
CA MET A 139 -14.27 10.13 -8.88
C MET A 139 -15.46 11.06 -9.16
N SER A 140 -16.68 10.54 -9.10
CA SER A 140 -17.94 11.29 -9.18
C SER A 140 -18.40 11.81 -7.82
N ALA A 141 -17.90 11.22 -6.72
CA ALA A 141 -17.98 11.85 -5.41
C ALA A 141 -17.30 13.22 -5.50
N ASP A 142 -17.93 14.25 -4.91
CA ASP A 142 -17.42 15.60 -4.97
C ASP A 142 -15.98 15.61 -4.44
N LEU A 143 -15.02 15.84 -5.34
CA LEU A 143 -13.60 15.93 -5.00
C LEU A 143 -13.40 16.96 -3.88
N GLY A 144 -14.27 17.97 -3.80
CA GLY A 144 -14.32 18.94 -2.71
C GLY A 144 -14.58 18.30 -1.36
N GLU A 145 -15.53 17.37 -1.23
CA GLU A 145 -15.82 16.68 0.04
C GLU A 145 -14.67 15.76 0.46
N ILE A 146 -14.07 15.04 -0.49
CA ILE A 146 -12.94 14.13 -0.21
C ILE A 146 -11.69 14.95 0.19
N LEU A 147 -11.38 16.02 -0.54
CA LEU A 147 -10.25 16.89 -0.22
C LEU A 147 -10.45 17.63 1.10
N ASN A 148 -11.68 18.05 1.41
CA ASN A 148 -11.99 18.72 2.67
C ASN A 148 -11.94 17.74 3.86
N ALA A 149 -12.39 16.49 3.68
CA ALA A 149 -12.21 15.43 4.68
C ALA A 149 -10.73 15.10 4.92
N ILE A 150 -9.91 15.14 3.87
CA ILE A 150 -8.45 15.00 3.96
C ILE A 150 -7.85 16.22 4.69
N ASP A 151 -8.19 17.46 4.32
CA ASP A 151 -7.68 18.67 5.00
C ASP A 151 -8.08 18.74 6.49
N VAL A 152 -9.29 18.26 6.83
CA VAL A 152 -9.76 18.11 8.22
C VAL A 152 -8.97 17.03 8.97
N ALA A 153 -8.71 15.89 8.34
CA ALA A 153 -7.93 14.80 8.94
C ALA A 153 -6.44 15.16 9.12
N PHE A 154 -5.89 15.98 8.22
CA PHE A 154 -4.50 16.43 8.26
C PHE A 154 -4.29 17.78 8.98
N GLY A 155 -5.36 18.36 9.56
CA GLY A 155 -5.27 19.44 10.53
C GLY A 155 -4.44 20.63 10.04
N LYS A 156 -4.82 21.28 8.94
CA LYS A 156 -4.34 22.64 8.66
C LYS A 156 -4.84 23.57 9.77
N GLN A 157 -3.99 23.81 10.76
CA GLN A 157 -4.09 24.98 11.64
C GLN A 157 -3.87 26.22 10.76
N GLU A 158 -4.94 26.81 10.22
CA GLU A 158 -4.86 28.17 9.73
C GLU A 158 -4.53 29.07 10.92
N GLY A 159 -3.33 29.66 10.88
CA GLY A 159 -2.89 30.65 11.83
C GLY A 159 -3.85 31.83 11.83
N LYS A 160 -4.61 31.98 12.92
CA LYS A 160 -5.22 33.26 13.27
C LYS A 160 -4.12 34.20 13.72
N SER A 161 -3.69 35.06 12.80
CA SER A 161 -3.14 36.36 13.16
C SER A 161 -4.31 37.31 13.45
N GLU A 162 -4.48 37.68 14.72
CA GLU A 162 -4.92 39.00 15.18
C GLU A 162 -4.60 39.15 16.68
#